data_AF-A0A9Q8Q567-F1
#
_entry.id   AF-A0A9Q8Q567-F1
#
_cell.length_a   1.000
_cell.length_b   1.000
_cell.length_c   1.000
_cell.angle_alpha   90.00
_cell.angle_beta   90.00
_cell.angle_gamma   90.00
#
_symmetry.space_group_name_H-M   'P 1'
#
loop_
_entity.id
_entity.type
_entity.pdbx_description
1 polymer ?
#
loop_
_entity_poly.entity_id
_entity_poly.type
_entity_poly.pdbx_seq_one_letter_code
_entity_poly.pdbx_strand_id
1 'polypeptide(L)'
;MVISKLNAGDTVWSITRHKLGNTNIPTVSVHPVQIIEVNETSVVASWNHNAPKRFGLNTIKGWKKDKPVLIKQLFGSQRLATKTEIAELKSKG
;
A
#
# COMPACT_ATOMS: atom_id res chain seq x y z
N MET A 1 4.35 -0.75 8.84
CA MET A 1 3.21 -0.70 9.79
C MET A 1 3.57 -1.45 11.07
N VAL A 2 2.90 -1.14 12.18
CA VAL A 2 2.96 -1.90 13.45
C VAL A 2 1.53 -2.28 13.81
N ILE A 3 1.30 -3.49 14.35
CA ILE A 3 -0.03 -4.00 14.69
C ILE A 3 -0.78 -3.05 15.64
N SER A 4 -0.09 -2.48 16.63
CA SER A 4 -0.68 -1.56 17.62
C SER A 4 -1.28 -0.28 17.04
N LYS A 5 -1.03 0.02 15.76
CA LYS A 5 -1.60 1.19 15.06
C LYS A 5 -2.77 0.84 14.15
N LEU A 6 -3.16 -0.44 14.10
CA LEU A 6 -4.24 -0.95 13.27
C LEU A 6 -5.46 -1.22 14.15
N ASN A 7 -6.62 -0.78 13.67
CA ASN A 7 -7.90 -1.15 14.25
C ASN A 7 -8.71 -1.98 13.24
N ALA A 8 -9.62 -2.81 13.74
CA ALA A 8 -10.63 -3.44 12.90
C ALA A 8 -11.47 -2.37 12.20
N GLY A 9 -11.71 -2.53 10.89
CA GLY A 9 -12.38 -1.55 10.04
C GLY A 9 -11.46 -0.57 9.31
N ASP A 10 -10.19 -0.45 9.72
CA ASP A 10 -9.24 0.43 9.03
C ASP A 10 -8.98 -0.04 7.59
N THR A 11 -8.84 0.92 6.68
CA THR A 11 -8.29 0.66 5.33
C THR A 11 -6.85 1.13 5.27
N VAL A 12 -5.95 0.19 5.00
CA VAL A 12 -4.51 0.45 4.80
C VAL A 12 -4.11 0.08 3.37
N TRP A 13 -2.89 0.43 3.00
CA TRP A 13 -2.41 0.32 1.62
C TRP A 13 -1.15 -0.52 1.55
N SER A 14 -1.23 -1.61 0.80
CA SER A 14 -0.07 -2.44 0.48
C SER A 14 0.63 -1.90 -0.76
N ILE A 15 1.95 -1.83 -0.72
CA ILE A 15 2.79 -1.38 -1.84
C ILE A 15 3.55 -2.59 -2.40
N THR A 16 3.37 -2.87 -3.68
CA THR A 16 4.04 -3.98 -4.36
C THR A 16 4.92 -3.44 -5.48
N ARG A 17 6.22 -3.74 -5.42
CA ARG A 17 7.18 -3.43 -6.49
C ARG A 17 7.27 -4.64 -7.41
N HIS A 18 7.14 -4.42 -8.71
CA HIS A 18 7.19 -5.47 -9.72
C HIS A 18 7.65 -4.89 -11.05
N LYS A 19 7.80 -5.73 -12.07
CA LYS A 19 8.08 -5.29 -13.44
C LYS A 19 6.78 -4.98 -14.18
N LEU A 20 6.82 -4.01 -15.08
CA LEU A 20 5.68 -3.67 -15.92
C LEU A 20 5.47 -4.77 -16.97
N GLY A 21 4.51 -5.67 -16.72
CA GLY A 21 4.25 -6.81 -17.61
C GLY A 21 5.49 -7.67 -17.83
N ASN A 22 5.77 -7.99 -19.09
CA ASN A 22 6.96 -8.76 -19.50
C ASN A 22 8.19 -7.88 -19.82
N THR A 23 8.21 -6.63 -19.35
CA THR A 23 9.36 -5.72 -19.58
C THR A 23 10.34 -5.77 -18.41
N ASN A 24 11.50 -5.13 -18.55
CA ASN A 24 12.42 -4.89 -17.43
C ASN A 24 12.19 -3.55 -16.72
N ILE A 25 11.10 -2.85 -17.03
CA ILE A 25 10.80 -1.54 -16.44
C ILE A 25 10.21 -1.76 -15.04
N PRO A 26 10.84 -1.26 -13.97
CA PRO A 26 10.30 -1.37 -12.62
C PRO A 26 9.07 -0.46 -12.46
N THR A 27 8.07 -0.94 -11.74
CA THR A 27 6.86 -0.20 -11.44
C THR A 27 6.32 -0.56 -10.05
N VAL A 28 5.38 0.24 -9.55
CA VAL A 28 4.77 0.09 -8.23
C VAL A 28 3.26 0.04 -8.35
N SER A 29 2.65 -0.97 -7.75
CA SER A 29 1.20 -1.06 -7.55
C SER A 29 0.84 -0.84 -6.09
N VAL A 30 -0.32 -0.22 -5.88
CA VAL A 30 -0.86 0.11 -4.57
C VAL A 30 -2.22 -0.55 -4.44
N HIS A 31 -2.36 -1.43 -3.47
CA HIS A 31 -3.57 -2.23 -3.24
C HIS A 31 -4.21 -1.85 -1.91
N PRO A 32 -5.55 -1.66 -1.86
CA PRO A 32 -6.24 -1.47 -0.62
C PRO A 32 -6.25 -2.77 0.18
N VAL A 33 -6.15 -2.64 1.50
CA VAL A 33 -6.20 -3.73 2.46
C VAL A 33 -7.14 -3.33 3.57
N GLN A 34 -8.27 -4.03 3.67
CA GLN A 34 -9.27 -3.77 4.70
C GLN A 34 -9.00 -4.67 5.90
N ILE A 35 -8.76 -4.08 7.07
CA ILE A 35 -8.55 -4.81 8.31
C ILE A 35 -9.90 -5.25 8.85
N ILE A 36 -10.06 -6.54 9.12
CA ILE A 36 -11.29 -7.12 9.66
C ILE A 36 -11.10 -7.42 11.14
N GLU A 37 -9.94 -7.96 11.51
CA GLU A 37 -9.62 -8.33 12.88
C GLU A 37 -8.13 -8.11 13.16
N VAL A 38 -7.83 -7.71 14.40
CA VAL A 38 -6.47 -7.46 14.87
C VAL A 38 -6.21 -8.38 16.06
N ASN A 39 -5.22 -9.26 15.92
CA ASN A 39 -4.69 -10.08 17.01
C ASN A 39 -3.33 -9.52 17.44
N GLU A 40 -2.80 -10.01 18.57
CA GLU A 40 -1.52 -9.54 19.12
C GLU A 40 -0.33 -9.70 18.14
N THR A 41 -0.32 -10.81 17.37
CA THR A 41 0.80 -11.19 16.50
C THR A 41 0.46 -11.22 15.01
N SER A 42 -0.82 -11.08 14.66
CA SER A 42 -1.30 -11.17 13.28
C SER A 42 -2.57 -10.38 13.05
N VAL A 43 -2.88 -10.07 11.81
CA VAL A 43 -4.12 -9.38 11.42
C VAL A 43 -4.87 -10.19 10.39
N VAL A 44 -6.19 -10.25 10.50
CA VAL A 44 -7.04 -10.79 9.42
C VAL A 44 -7.49 -9.62 8.57
N ALA A 45 -7.16 -9.67 7.28
CA ALA A 45 -7.45 -8.59 6.37
C ALA A 45 -7.88 -9.11 4.99
N SER A 46 -8.70 -8.33 4.29
CA SER A 46 -9.00 -8.52 2.87
C SER A 46 -8.01 -7.71 2.05
N TRP A 47 -7.19 -8.38 1.24
CA TRP A 47 -6.22 -7.73 0.35
C TRP A 47 -6.83 -7.58 -1.04
N ASN A 48 -6.91 -6.36 -1.57
CA ASN A 48 -7.45 -6.06 -2.89
C ASN A 48 -8.83 -6.70 -3.14
N HIS A 49 -9.73 -6.62 -2.15
CA HIS A 49 -11.08 -7.20 -2.17
C HIS A 49 -11.15 -8.73 -2.29
N ASN A 50 -10.04 -9.43 -2.11
CA ASN A 50 -10.05 -10.89 -2.04
C ASN A 50 -10.59 -11.40 -0.69
N ALA A 51 -10.88 -12.70 -0.62
CA ALA A 51 -11.27 -13.35 0.63
C ALA A 51 -10.30 -13.01 1.78
N PRO A 52 -10.80 -12.76 3.01
CA PRO A 52 -9.98 -12.44 4.16
C PRO A 52 -8.95 -13.52 4.46
N LYS A 53 -7.71 -13.09 4.73
CA LYS A 53 -6.60 -13.99 5.11
C LYS A 53 -5.86 -13.43 6.32
N ARG A 54 -5.21 -14.33 7.06
CA ARG A 54 -4.33 -13.97 8.17
C ARG A 54 -2.97 -13.53 7.61
N PHE A 55 -2.50 -12.36 8.05
CA PHE A 55 -1.21 -11.79 7.70
C PHE A 55 -0.35 -11.62 8.96
N GLY A 56 0.92 -12.02 8.88
CA GLY A 56 1.89 -11.87 9.95
C GLY A 56 2.63 -10.52 9.92
N LEU A 57 3.43 -10.29 10.96
CA LEU A 57 4.21 -9.06 11.16
C LEU A 57 5.10 -8.66 9.97
N ASN A 58 5.73 -9.64 9.31
CA ASN A 58 6.63 -9.37 8.19
C ASN A 58 5.89 -8.79 6.98
N THR A 59 4.67 -9.25 6.71
CA THR A 59 3.87 -8.78 5.58
C THR A 59 3.35 -7.37 5.81
N ILE A 60 2.85 -7.09 7.02
CA ILE A 60 2.27 -5.78 7.33
C ILE A 60 3.33 -4.67 7.41
N LYS A 61 4.61 -5.00 7.59
CA LYS A 61 5.69 -4.01 7.75
C LYS A 61 5.72 -3.02 6.58
N GLY A 62 5.42 -3.48 5.36
CA GLY A 62 5.37 -2.66 4.15
C GLY A 62 4.11 -1.80 3.97
N TRP A 63 3.05 -2.03 4.75
CA TRP A 63 1.79 -1.32 4.58
C TRP A 63 1.85 0.12 5.10
N LYS A 64 1.03 0.98 4.48
CA LYS A 64 0.86 2.41 4.79
C LYS A 64 -0.57 2.70 5.23
N LYS A 65 -0.75 3.62 6.17
CA LYS A 65 -2.08 3.99 6.68
C LYS A 65 -2.83 4.79 5.61
N ASP A 66 -2.17 5.82 5.11
CA ASP A 66 -2.72 6.67 4.06
C ASP A 66 -2.36 6.13 2.68
N LYS A 67 -3.22 6.44 1.70
CA LYS A 67 -2.99 6.06 0.30
C LYS A 67 -1.74 6.76 -0.22
N PRO A 68 -0.68 6.03 -0.59
CA PRO A 68 0.50 6.65 -1.15
C PRO A 68 0.18 7.28 -2.51
N VAL A 69 0.76 8.45 -2.77
CA VAL A 69 0.63 9.14 -4.05
C VAL A 69 1.58 8.49 -5.06
N LEU A 70 1.04 8.15 -6.23
CA LEU A 70 1.81 7.60 -7.34
C LEU A 70 1.96 8.65 -8.44
N ILE A 71 3.17 8.75 -8.98
CA ILE A 71 3.49 9.56 -10.14
C ILE A 71 3.65 8.64 -11.33
N LYS A 72 2.88 8.91 -12.38
CA LYS A 72 3.01 8.21 -13.67
C LYS A 72 4.26 8.72 -14.37
N GLN A 73 5.06 7.79 -14.85
CA GLN A 73 6.25 8.08 -15.66
C GLN A 73 5.95 7.80 -17.14
N LEU A 74 6.93 8.08 -17.99
CA LEU A 74 6.89 7.73 -19.40
C LEU A 74 6.68 6.21 -19.56
N PHE A 75 5.95 5.80 -20.60
CA PHE A 75 5.60 4.39 -20.88
C PHE A 75 4.70 3.69 -19.84
N GLY A 76 3.98 4.47 -19.02
CA GLY A 76 2.92 3.95 -18.15
C GLY A 76 3.41 3.29 -16.84
N SER A 77 4.71 3.30 -16.56
CA SER A 77 5.22 2.89 -15.24
C SER A 77 4.87 3.90 -14.15
N GLN A 78 4.86 3.44 -12.91
CA GLN A 78 4.50 4.26 -11.76
C GLN A 78 5.57 4.17 -10.67
N ARG A 79 5.82 5.31 -10.02
CA ARG A 79 6.68 5.38 -8.82
C ARG A 79 5.97 6.10 -7.68
N LEU A 80 6.48 5.87 -6.47
CA LEU A 80 6.05 6.65 -5.30
C LEU A 80 6.50 8.11 -5.45
N ALA A 81 5.60 9.03 -5.12
CA ALA A 81 5.92 10.45 -5.03
C ALA A 81 6.94 10.72 -3.91
N THR A 82 7.85 11.65 -4.16
CA THR A 82 8.76 12.20 -3.15
C THR A 82 8.03 13.16 -2.23
N LYS A 83 8.62 13.50 -1.07
CA LYS A 83 8.00 14.42 -0.12
C LYS A 83 7.76 15.82 -0.72
N THR A 84 8.68 16.30 -1.55
CA THR A 84 8.57 17.59 -2.24
C THR A 84 7.40 17.59 -3.21
N GLU A 85 7.29 16.55 -4.04
CA GLU A 85 6.17 16.39 -4.99
C GLU A 85 4.81 16.30 -4.26
N ILE A 86 4.75 15.58 -3.12
CA ILE A 86 3.52 15.52 -2.31
C ILE A 86 3.17 16.91 -1.75
N ALA A 87 4.14 17.69 -1.29
CA ALA A 87 3.91 19.03 -0.78
C ALA A 87 3.42 19.98 -1.89
N GLU A 88 4.03 19.92 -3.07
CA GLU A 88 3.59 20.70 -4.23
C GLU A 88 2.17 20.35 -4.66
N LEU A 89 1.84 19.05 -4.73
CA LEU A 89 0.49 18.60 -5.07
C LEU A 89 -0.57 19.07 -4.05
N LYS A 90 -0.22 19.11 -2.76
CA LYS A 90 -1.10 19.65 -1.71
C LYS A 90 -1.26 21.16 -1.75
N SER A 91 -0.26 21.90 -2.24
CA SER A 91 -0.32 23.37 -2.36
C SER A 91 -1.12 23.85 -3.57
N LYS A 92 -1.32 22.98 -4.57
CA LYS A 92 -2.01 23.29 -5.83
C LYS A 92 -3.46 22.82 -5.88
N GLY A 93 -3.93 22.09 -4.87
CA GLY A 93 -5.31 21.61 -4.75
C GLY A 93 -6.04 22.33 -3.63
#